data_AF-K6CDS0-F1
#
_entry.id   AF-K6CDS0-F1
#
_cell.length_a   1.000
_cell.length_b   1.000
_cell.length_c   1.000
_cell.angle_alpha   90.00
_cell.angle_beta   90.00
_cell.angle_gamma   90.00
#
_symmetry.space_group_name_H-M   'P 1'
#
loop_
_entity.id
_entity.type
_entity.pdbx_description
1 polymer ?
#
loop_
_entity_poly.entity_id
_entity_poly.type
_entity_poly.pdbx_seq_one_letter_code
_entity_poly.pdbx_strand_id
1 'polypeptide(L)'
;MAKLIKNVDGKKAYLGLLSPQEIEEANKMQEYLETFIPALEEKLNTKYKKRVVAYAYEFGTELRKLVEQFDIKGIQEKMFWDQIRDFASNDEGRPQDRGNRKLYDYYFKLSYYDLIDINNVNWSEWSYLFDVKEVMKEERIINWLAAKAKNIKISRNPFRLFMTGIRLFIKDKDTSVFEDQQLFEKYDMVYDITSAYIDLYKQSFTDQDKKPTEARLKQKKKYQEKYFKEVFLLKRKSKDYDLLFICEQAFKKIYLID
;
A
#
# COMPACT_ATOMS: atom_id res chain seq x y z
N MET A 1 -0.47 25.84 -13.78
CA MET A 1 -0.12 24.57 -14.45
C MET A 1 1.37 24.38 -14.33
N ALA A 2 1.81 23.31 -13.66
CA ALA A 2 3.23 23.09 -13.39
C ALA A 2 4.05 22.86 -14.66
N LYS A 3 5.30 23.30 -14.66
CA LYS A 3 6.16 23.36 -15.86
C LYS A 3 7.39 22.49 -15.60
N LEU A 4 7.21 21.19 -15.82
CA LEU A 4 8.19 20.17 -15.47
C LEU A 4 9.23 20.00 -16.59
N ILE A 5 10.51 19.92 -16.20
CA ILE A 5 11.67 19.67 -17.04
C ILE A 5 12.11 18.20 -16.88
N LYS A 6 12.32 17.50 -17.99
CA LYS A 6 12.94 16.18 -18.00
C LYS A 6 14.35 16.28 -18.58
N ASN A 7 15.33 15.59 -18.00
CA ASN A 7 16.61 15.39 -18.67
C ASN A 7 16.50 14.21 -19.63
N VAL A 8 16.74 14.46 -20.92
CA VAL A 8 16.81 13.45 -21.98
C VAL A 8 18.16 13.59 -22.66
N ASP A 9 19.01 12.57 -22.56
CA ASP A 9 20.34 12.52 -23.17
C ASP A 9 21.21 13.77 -22.89
N GLY A 10 21.16 14.26 -21.64
CA GLY A 10 21.91 15.45 -21.20
C GLY A 10 21.31 16.80 -21.63
N LYS A 11 20.11 16.80 -22.22
CA LYS A 11 19.38 18.03 -22.60
C LYS A 11 18.09 18.18 -21.80
N LYS A 12 17.76 19.43 -21.44
CA LYS A 12 16.48 19.80 -20.82
C LYS A 12 15.36 19.68 -21.87
N ALA A 13 14.38 18.83 -21.60
CA ALA A 13 13.15 18.68 -22.37
C ALA A 13 11.97 19.23 -21.56
N TYR A 14 11.24 20.17 -22.13
CA TYR A 14 10.06 20.78 -21.51
C TYR A 14 8.78 20.06 -21.96
N LEU A 15 7.77 20.04 -21.08
CA LEU A 15 6.47 19.47 -21.44
C LEU A 15 5.68 20.44 -22.34
N GLY A 16 5.69 20.18 -23.65
CA GLY A 16 4.94 20.97 -24.64
C GLY A 16 5.68 22.21 -25.13
N LEU A 17 4.99 23.03 -25.92
CA LEU A 17 5.49 24.33 -26.37
C LEU A 17 5.29 25.34 -25.23
N LEU A 18 6.39 25.75 -24.61
CA LEU A 18 6.40 26.74 -23.54
C LEU A 18 6.85 28.11 -24.08
N SER A 19 6.19 29.17 -23.62
CA SER A 19 6.67 30.54 -23.80
C SER A 19 7.93 30.82 -22.97
N PRO A 20 8.68 31.90 -23.26
CA PRO A 20 9.89 32.25 -22.51
C PRO A 20 9.67 32.40 -21.00
N GLN A 21 8.55 32.99 -20.59
CA GLN A 21 8.17 33.13 -19.17
C GLN A 21 7.92 31.76 -18.53
N GLU A 22 7.28 30.85 -19.26
CA GLU A 22 7.02 29.49 -18.79
C GLU A 22 8.31 28.67 -18.64
N ILE A 23 9.28 28.88 -19.54
CA ILE A 23 10.61 28.30 -19.42
C ILE A 23 11.35 28.83 -18.17
N GLU A 24 11.26 30.13 -17.90
CA GLU A 24 11.88 30.72 -16.71
C GLU A 24 11.29 30.17 -15.42
N GLU A 25 9.97 30.07 -15.33
CA GLU A 25 9.28 29.48 -14.17
C GLU A 25 9.63 28.00 -13.97
N ALA A 26 9.74 27.23 -15.06
CA ALA A 26 10.18 25.84 -15.03
C ALA A 26 11.60 25.70 -14.47
N ASN A 27 12.53 26.56 -14.89
CA ASN A 27 13.90 26.56 -14.40
C ASN A 27 13.98 26.94 -12.92
N LYS A 28 13.23 27.97 -12.49
CA LYS A 28 13.15 28.36 -11.07
C LYS A 28 12.63 27.22 -10.19
N MET A 29 11.59 26.51 -10.64
CA MET A 29 11.09 25.32 -9.95
C MET A 29 12.17 24.23 -9.87
N GLN A 30 12.87 23.96 -10.98
CA GLN A 30 13.92 22.95 -11.02
C GLN A 30 15.06 23.27 -10.04
N GLU A 31 15.59 24.49 -10.07
CA GLU A 31 16.67 24.95 -9.18
C GLU A 31 16.25 24.88 -7.71
N TYR A 32 15.00 25.24 -7.42
CA TYR A 32 14.44 25.11 -6.08
C TYR A 32 14.40 23.64 -5.63
N LEU A 33 13.89 22.73 -6.45
CA LEU A 33 13.80 21.30 -6.10
C LEU A 33 15.17 20.64 -5.95
N GLU A 34 16.13 21.01 -6.81
CA GLU A 34 17.51 20.51 -6.76
C GLU A 34 18.21 20.86 -5.44
N THR A 35 17.85 21.99 -4.83
CA THR A 35 18.36 22.39 -3.51
C THR A 35 17.52 21.81 -2.37
N PHE A 36 16.19 21.90 -2.49
CA PHE A 36 15.25 21.57 -1.41
C PHE A 36 15.20 20.08 -1.10
N ILE A 37 15.17 19.22 -2.12
CA ILE A 37 14.97 17.78 -1.94
C ILE A 37 16.14 17.10 -1.21
N PRO A 38 17.42 17.32 -1.60
CA PRO A 38 18.56 16.80 -0.84
C PRO A 38 18.57 17.29 0.61
N ALA A 39 18.34 18.58 0.84
CA ALA A 39 18.34 19.17 2.18
C ALA A 39 17.23 18.58 3.06
N LEU A 40 16.05 18.33 2.49
CA LEU A 40 14.96 17.66 3.18
C LEU A 40 15.31 16.21 3.53
N GLU A 41 15.89 15.44 2.59
CA GLU A 41 16.34 14.08 2.89
C GLU A 41 17.40 14.05 3.98
N GLU A 42 18.40 14.92 3.93
CA GLU A 42 19.45 15.01 4.94
C GLU A 42 18.88 15.30 6.34
N LYS A 43 17.97 16.29 6.43
CA LYS A 43 17.27 16.63 7.67
C LYS A 43 16.50 15.43 8.22
N LEU A 44 15.73 14.74 7.38
CA LEU A 44 14.91 13.61 7.79
C LEU A 44 15.74 12.36 8.11
N ASN A 45 16.83 12.12 7.37
CA ASN A 45 17.77 11.04 7.63
C ASN A 45 18.47 11.26 8.98
N THR A 46 18.87 12.49 9.29
CA THR A 46 19.43 12.86 10.61
C THR A 46 18.42 12.60 11.73
N LYS A 47 17.16 12.98 11.52
CA LYS A 47 16.09 12.83 12.52
C LYS A 47 15.69 11.38 12.77
N TYR A 48 15.47 10.60 11.71
CA TYR A 48 14.86 9.27 11.82
C TYR A 48 15.85 8.11 11.67
N LYS A 49 17.03 8.33 11.07
CA LYS A 49 18.09 7.35 10.77
C LYS A 49 17.68 6.20 9.82
N LYS A 50 16.39 6.08 9.51
CA LYS A 50 15.79 5.04 8.67
C LYS A 50 14.45 5.53 8.11
N ARG A 51 14.08 5.01 6.94
CA ARG A 51 12.81 5.30 6.25
C ARG A 51 11.64 4.59 6.96
N VAL A 52 11.19 5.16 8.08
CA VAL A 52 9.98 4.75 8.83
C VAL A 52 8.75 5.51 8.35
N VAL A 53 7.55 5.17 8.85
CA VAL A 53 6.31 5.87 8.46
C VAL A 53 6.37 7.36 8.76
N ALA A 54 6.90 7.76 9.91
CA ALA A 54 7.08 9.18 10.23
C ALA A 54 8.00 9.92 9.23
N TYR A 55 9.06 9.27 8.75
CA TYR A 55 9.91 9.81 7.68
C TYR A 55 9.09 10.02 6.40
N ALA A 56 8.36 8.98 5.98
CA ALA A 56 7.53 9.02 4.77
C ALA A 56 6.45 10.11 4.85
N TYR A 57 5.81 10.23 6.01
CA TYR A 57 4.77 11.22 6.28
C TYR A 57 5.30 12.66 6.23
N GLU A 58 6.42 12.95 6.92
CA GLU A 58 6.99 14.30 6.92
C GLU A 58 7.51 14.68 5.53
N PHE A 59 8.16 13.75 4.83
CA PHE A 59 8.57 13.96 3.44
C PHE A 59 7.34 14.24 2.56
N GLY A 60 6.31 13.41 2.66
CA GLY A 60 5.06 13.56 1.92
C GLY A 60 4.32 14.87 2.21
N THR A 61 4.39 15.36 3.44
CA THR A 61 3.79 16.64 3.85
C THR A 61 4.45 17.81 3.12
N GLU A 62 5.78 17.80 3.01
CA GLU A 62 6.48 18.80 2.19
C GLU A 62 6.14 18.63 0.70
N LEU A 63 6.07 17.41 0.18
CA LEU A 63 5.64 17.16 -1.20
C LEU A 63 4.24 17.73 -1.50
N ARG A 64 3.30 17.63 -0.54
CA ARG A 64 1.96 18.21 -0.71
C ARG A 64 2.01 19.72 -0.87
N LYS A 65 2.82 20.42 -0.07
CA LYS A 65 3.02 21.86 -0.22
C LYS A 65 3.60 22.21 -1.60
N LEU A 66 4.54 21.41 -2.11
CA LEU A 66 5.10 21.61 -3.44
C LEU A 66 4.06 21.38 -4.55
N VAL A 67 3.23 20.34 -4.42
CA VAL A 67 2.13 20.06 -5.36
C VAL A 67 1.16 21.25 -5.42
N GLU A 68 0.80 21.80 -4.26
CA GLU A 68 -0.07 22.98 -4.15
C GLU A 68 0.62 24.24 -4.71
N GLN A 69 1.87 24.50 -4.29
CA GLN A 69 2.64 25.68 -4.69
C GLN A 69 2.85 25.76 -6.22
N PHE A 70 3.13 24.62 -6.86
CA PHE A 70 3.40 24.57 -8.29
C PHE A 70 2.19 24.21 -9.14
N ASP A 71 1.01 24.00 -8.54
CA ASP A 71 -0.22 23.63 -9.23
C ASP A 71 -0.02 22.36 -10.11
N ILE A 72 0.59 21.33 -9.52
CA ILE A 72 0.84 20.03 -10.15
C ILE A 72 -0.47 19.27 -10.26
N LYS A 73 -0.87 18.89 -11.48
CA LYS A 73 -2.16 18.22 -11.72
C LYS A 73 -2.07 17.10 -12.76
N GLY A 74 -2.86 16.05 -12.57
CA GLY A 74 -3.13 15.03 -13.58
C GLY A 74 -1.85 14.34 -14.07
N ILE A 75 -1.60 14.37 -15.38
CA ILE A 75 -0.44 13.67 -15.98
C ILE A 75 0.92 14.18 -15.48
N GLN A 76 0.95 15.39 -14.92
CA GLN A 76 2.17 16.02 -14.39
C GLN A 76 2.66 15.36 -13.11
N GLU A 77 1.78 14.76 -12.31
CA GLU A 77 2.15 14.12 -11.04
C GLU A 77 3.20 13.04 -11.23
N LYS A 78 3.02 12.18 -12.25
CA LYS A 78 3.98 11.11 -12.55
C LYS A 78 5.37 11.66 -12.85
N MET A 79 5.45 12.73 -13.65
CA MET A 79 6.72 13.37 -14.00
C MET A 79 7.32 14.11 -12.82
N PHE A 80 6.49 14.69 -11.96
CA PHE A 80 6.93 15.33 -10.74
C PHE A 80 7.61 14.32 -9.81
N TRP A 81 7.02 13.13 -9.61
CA TRP A 81 7.66 12.07 -8.82
C TRP A 81 8.99 11.59 -9.39
N ASP A 82 9.13 11.56 -10.72
CA ASP A 82 10.39 11.25 -11.39
C ASP A 82 11.45 12.33 -11.11
N GLN A 83 11.09 13.62 -11.19
CA GLN A 83 12.02 14.70 -10.86
C GLN A 83 12.45 14.70 -9.40
N ILE A 84 11.51 14.52 -8.46
CA ILE A 84 11.83 14.42 -7.04
C ILE A 84 12.85 13.31 -6.81
N ARG A 85 12.69 12.19 -7.53
CA ARG A 85 13.62 11.06 -7.44
C ARG A 85 15.01 11.37 -8.02
N ASP A 86 15.07 12.12 -9.11
CA ASP A 86 16.33 12.53 -9.74
C ASP A 86 17.14 13.45 -8.81
N PHE A 87 16.49 14.34 -8.06
CA PHE A 87 17.15 15.22 -7.10
C PHE A 87 17.43 14.56 -5.74
N ALA A 88 16.67 13.53 -5.38
CA ALA A 88 16.90 12.82 -4.13
C ALA A 88 18.21 12.02 -4.15
N SER A 89 18.81 11.88 -2.96
CA SER A 89 20.07 11.17 -2.75
C SER A 89 20.03 9.73 -3.27
N ASN A 90 21.14 9.30 -3.89
CA ASN A 90 21.34 7.94 -4.39
C ASN A 90 21.83 6.99 -3.28
N ASP A 91 21.32 7.13 -2.05
CA ASP A 91 21.72 6.24 -0.95
C ASP A 91 21.44 4.76 -1.30
N GLU A 92 22.34 3.85 -0.91
CA GLU A 92 22.23 2.42 -1.23
C GLU A 92 20.99 1.75 -0.60
N GLY A 93 20.46 2.34 0.48
CA GLY A 93 19.28 1.86 1.19
C GLY A 93 17.94 2.28 0.55
N ARG A 94 17.98 3.16 -0.46
CA ARG A 94 16.79 3.74 -1.09
C ARG A 94 16.11 2.69 -1.94
N PRO A 95 14.82 2.39 -1.69
CA PRO A 95 14.11 1.43 -2.50
C PRO A 95 14.06 1.87 -3.96
N GLN A 96 14.46 0.97 -4.87
CA GLN A 96 14.39 1.23 -6.30
C GLN A 96 12.94 1.28 -6.77
N ASP A 97 12.61 2.26 -7.62
CA ASP A 97 11.36 2.28 -8.37
C ASP A 97 11.38 1.12 -9.37
N ARG A 98 10.26 0.40 -9.45
CA ARG A 98 10.10 -0.77 -10.33
C ARG A 98 8.67 -0.80 -10.85
N GLY A 99 8.51 -0.74 -12.17
CA GLY A 99 7.19 -0.74 -12.81
C GLY A 99 6.35 0.48 -12.39
N ASN A 100 5.29 0.26 -11.61
CA ASN A 100 4.42 1.35 -11.12
C ASN A 100 4.85 1.89 -9.76
N ARG A 101 5.85 1.29 -9.11
CA ARG A 101 6.32 1.77 -7.81
C ARG A 101 6.95 3.14 -7.98
N LYS A 102 6.39 4.12 -7.27
CA LYS A 102 6.89 5.48 -7.14
C LYS A 102 7.00 5.81 -5.67
N LEU A 103 8.21 5.73 -5.12
CA LEU A 103 8.43 5.91 -3.68
C LEU A 103 7.81 7.22 -3.14
N TYR A 104 8.01 8.33 -3.86
CA TYR A 104 7.52 9.65 -3.45
C TYR A 104 6.01 9.81 -3.62
N ASP A 105 5.38 9.10 -4.56
CA ASP A 105 3.92 8.98 -4.63
C ASP A 105 3.36 8.34 -3.34
N TYR A 106 4.04 7.31 -2.82
CA TYR A 106 3.60 6.65 -1.59
C TYR A 106 3.69 7.58 -0.39
N TYR A 107 4.77 8.37 -0.30
CA TYR A 107 4.94 9.39 0.74
C TYR A 107 3.86 10.45 0.65
N PHE A 108 3.61 10.98 -0.56
CA PHE A 108 2.55 11.94 -0.82
C PHE A 108 1.18 11.41 -0.41
N LYS A 109 0.82 10.18 -0.80
CA LYS A 109 -0.44 9.53 -0.39
C LYS A 109 -0.60 9.43 1.12
N LEU A 110 0.45 9.02 1.84
CA LEU A 110 0.38 8.93 3.31
C LEU A 110 0.26 10.28 4.01
N SER A 111 0.66 11.39 3.37
CA SER A 111 0.59 12.72 3.97
C SER A 111 -0.84 13.18 4.28
N TYR A 112 -1.85 12.62 3.60
CA TYR A 112 -3.27 12.99 3.76
C TYR A 112 -3.94 12.42 5.03
N TYR A 113 -3.22 11.62 5.81
CA TYR A 113 -3.74 10.97 7.01
C TYR A 113 -3.06 11.50 8.25
N ASP A 114 -3.70 11.38 9.42
CA ASP A 114 -3.03 11.71 10.67
C ASP A 114 -1.88 10.73 10.94
N LEU A 115 -0.70 11.28 11.26
CA LEU A 115 0.50 10.47 11.51
C LEU A 115 0.26 9.39 12.56
N ILE A 116 -0.50 9.70 13.61
CA ILE A 116 -0.82 8.76 14.69
C ILE A 116 -1.51 7.52 14.14
N ASP A 117 -2.43 7.68 13.19
CA ASP A 117 -3.22 6.59 12.61
C ASP A 117 -2.33 5.65 11.77
N ILE A 118 -1.54 6.23 10.87
CA ILE A 118 -0.74 5.45 9.92
C ILE A 118 0.51 4.83 10.54
N ASN A 119 0.97 5.34 11.69
CA ASN A 119 2.18 4.87 12.37
C ASN A 119 1.97 3.54 13.13
N ASN A 120 0.72 3.10 13.28
CA ASN A 120 0.38 1.76 13.78
C ASN A 120 0.52 0.64 12.72
N VAL A 121 0.94 0.99 11.51
CA VAL A 121 1.31 0.08 10.42
C VAL A 121 2.77 0.37 10.06
N ASN A 122 3.66 -0.63 9.96
CA ASN A 122 5.04 -0.30 9.61
C ASN A 122 5.18 0.06 8.11
N TRP A 123 6.26 0.76 7.78
CA TRP A 123 6.57 1.16 6.40
C TRP A 123 6.62 -0.04 5.42
N SER A 124 7.09 -1.21 5.85
CA SER A 124 7.11 -2.42 5.02
C SER A 124 5.72 -2.94 4.63
N GLU A 125 4.71 -2.68 5.46
CA GLU A 125 3.32 -3.06 5.20
C GLU A 125 2.68 -2.04 4.25
N TRP A 126 2.89 -0.74 4.49
CA TRP A 126 2.46 0.32 3.56
C TRP A 126 3.06 0.17 2.17
N SER A 127 4.40 0.04 2.08
CA SER A 127 5.06 -0.18 0.79
C SER A 127 4.54 -1.44 0.11
N TYR A 128 4.22 -2.50 0.86
CA TYR A 128 3.66 -3.70 0.27
C TYR A 128 2.27 -3.46 -0.29
N LEU A 129 1.38 -2.78 0.43
CA LEU A 129 0.04 -2.41 -0.07
C LEU A 129 0.15 -1.67 -1.40
N PHE A 130 0.95 -0.61 -1.43
CA PHE A 130 1.12 0.22 -2.62
C PHE A 130 1.74 -0.53 -3.81
N ASP A 131 2.57 -1.55 -3.56
CA ASP A 131 3.17 -2.36 -4.61
C ASP A 131 2.17 -3.37 -5.24
N VAL A 132 1.05 -3.71 -4.58
CA VAL A 132 0.05 -4.66 -5.13
C VAL A 132 -0.94 -3.93 -6.05
N LYS A 133 -0.59 -3.85 -7.34
CA LYS A 133 -1.38 -3.16 -8.38
C LYS A 133 -2.86 -3.54 -8.40
N GLU A 134 -3.19 -4.82 -8.27
CA GLU A 134 -4.58 -5.28 -8.33
C GLU A 134 -5.41 -4.75 -7.16
N VAL A 135 -4.78 -4.59 -6.00
CA VAL A 135 -5.41 -4.01 -4.79
C VAL A 135 -5.47 -2.50 -4.90
N MET A 136 -4.41 -1.87 -5.40
CA MET A 136 -4.33 -0.43 -5.58
C MET A 136 -5.26 0.16 -6.64
N LYS A 137 -5.95 -0.67 -7.44
CA LYS A 137 -7.08 -0.19 -8.27
C LYS A 137 -8.24 0.33 -7.42
N GLU A 138 -8.31 -0.08 -6.16
CA GLU A 138 -9.31 0.36 -5.20
C GLU A 138 -8.59 1.10 -4.05
N GLU A 139 -8.38 2.40 -4.24
CA GLU A 139 -7.57 3.23 -3.32
C GLU A 139 -8.21 3.41 -1.94
N ARG A 140 -9.53 3.18 -1.81
CA ARG A 140 -10.24 3.27 -0.53
C ARG A 140 -9.76 2.24 0.51
N ILE A 141 -9.01 1.22 0.10
CA ILE A 141 -8.32 0.33 1.03
C ILE A 141 -7.29 1.05 1.92
N ILE A 142 -6.68 2.14 1.44
CA ILE A 142 -5.76 2.97 2.23
C ILE A 142 -6.55 3.62 3.38
N ASN A 143 -7.72 4.21 3.08
CA ASN A 143 -8.62 4.81 4.07
C ASN A 143 -9.03 3.78 5.12
N TRP A 144 -9.45 2.58 4.70
CA TRP A 144 -9.79 1.49 5.62
C TRP A 144 -8.61 1.09 6.49
N LEU A 145 -7.40 0.92 5.92
CA LEU A 145 -6.23 0.50 6.67
C LEU A 145 -5.82 1.56 7.70
N ALA A 146 -5.84 2.85 7.34
CA ALA A 146 -5.59 3.95 8.26
C ALA A 146 -6.63 3.97 9.39
N ALA A 147 -7.92 3.83 9.06
CA ALA A 147 -9.00 3.76 10.05
C ALA A 147 -8.87 2.56 11.00
N LYS A 148 -8.52 1.37 10.46
CA LYS A 148 -8.30 0.15 11.25
C LYS A 148 -7.11 0.31 12.19
N ALA A 149 -6.05 0.94 11.71
CA ALA A 149 -4.81 1.17 12.46
C ALA A 149 -4.98 2.14 13.63
N LYS A 150 -6.05 2.96 13.68
CA LYS A 150 -6.39 3.80 14.84
C LYS A 150 -6.48 3.03 16.14
N ASN A 151 -7.07 1.84 16.08
CA ASN A 151 -7.44 1.07 17.26
C ASN A 151 -6.50 -0.12 17.52
N ILE A 152 -5.76 -0.59 16.51
CA ILE A 152 -5.00 -1.84 16.59
C ILE A 152 -3.69 -1.70 15.80
N LYS A 153 -2.59 -2.14 16.40
CA LYS A 153 -1.31 -2.27 15.69
C LYS A 153 -1.38 -3.41 14.66
N ILE A 154 -1.13 -3.08 13.40
CA ILE A 154 -1.18 -4.05 12.30
C ILE A 154 0.13 -4.82 12.23
N SER A 155 0.06 -6.11 12.59
CA SER A 155 1.20 -7.01 12.54
C SER A 155 1.44 -7.57 11.13
N ARG A 156 2.71 -7.79 10.77
CA ARG A 156 3.12 -8.25 9.44
C ARG A 156 2.45 -9.54 8.99
N ASN A 157 2.46 -10.60 9.80
CA ASN A 157 1.94 -11.90 9.39
C ASN A 157 0.42 -11.87 9.11
N PRO A 158 -0.44 -11.34 10.03
CA PRO A 158 -1.85 -11.11 9.73
C PRO A 158 -2.06 -10.25 8.50
N PHE A 159 -1.31 -9.16 8.36
CA PHE A 159 -1.44 -8.27 7.21
C PHE A 159 -1.14 -8.96 5.87
N ARG A 160 -0.08 -9.77 5.78
CA ARG A 160 0.25 -10.51 4.54
C ARG A 160 -0.82 -11.54 4.19
N LEU A 161 -1.44 -12.16 5.19
CA LEU A 161 -2.53 -13.08 4.98
C LEU A 161 -3.81 -12.34 4.54
N PHE A 162 -4.14 -11.23 5.20
CA PHE A 162 -5.22 -10.33 4.78
C PHE A 162 -5.04 -9.88 3.32
N MET A 163 -3.83 -9.47 2.93
CA MET A 163 -3.52 -9.09 1.55
C MET A 163 -3.72 -10.22 0.54
N THR A 164 -3.60 -11.48 0.97
CA THR A 164 -3.94 -12.65 0.14
C THR A 164 -5.45 -12.75 -0.05
N GLY A 165 -6.21 -12.62 1.05
CA GLY A 165 -7.67 -12.63 1.04
C GLY A 165 -8.27 -11.47 0.24
N ILE A 166 -7.77 -10.25 0.44
CA ILE A 166 -8.31 -9.05 -0.19
C ILE A 166 -8.10 -9.08 -1.69
N ARG A 167 -6.93 -9.52 -2.16
CA ARG A 167 -6.64 -9.68 -3.59
C ARG A 167 -7.62 -10.66 -4.22
N LEU A 168 -7.93 -11.77 -3.55
CA LEU A 168 -8.93 -12.73 -4.04
C LEU A 168 -10.35 -12.16 -3.98
N PHE A 169 -10.66 -11.36 -2.96
CA PHE A 169 -11.97 -10.77 -2.78
C PHE A 169 -12.28 -9.75 -3.89
N ILE A 170 -11.37 -8.82 -4.17
CA ILE A 170 -11.59 -7.75 -5.16
C ILE A 170 -11.42 -8.23 -6.60
N LYS A 171 -10.75 -9.37 -6.81
CA LYS A 171 -10.47 -9.89 -8.15
C LYS A 171 -11.78 -10.05 -8.93
N ASP A 172 -11.82 -9.45 -10.12
CA ASP A 172 -12.95 -9.51 -11.06
C ASP A 172 -14.26 -8.93 -10.48
N LYS A 173 -14.18 -8.04 -9.49
CA LYS A 173 -15.32 -7.30 -8.94
C LYS A 173 -15.23 -5.82 -9.28
N ASP A 174 -16.38 -5.25 -9.62
CA ASP A 174 -16.57 -3.80 -9.61
C ASP A 174 -16.93 -3.37 -8.19
N THR A 175 -15.99 -2.71 -7.51
CA THR A 175 -16.17 -2.21 -6.15
C THR A 175 -16.77 -0.80 -6.11
N SER A 176 -16.92 -0.13 -7.26
CA SER A 176 -17.54 1.20 -7.34
C SER A 176 -19.03 1.20 -6.98
N VAL A 177 -19.68 0.03 -7.05
CA VAL A 177 -21.08 -0.17 -6.65
C VAL A 177 -21.31 -0.10 -5.14
N PHE A 178 -20.25 -0.13 -4.34
CA PHE A 178 -20.33 -0.04 -2.89
C PHE A 178 -20.01 1.38 -2.43
N GLU A 179 -20.85 1.87 -1.53
CA GLU A 179 -20.50 3.01 -0.67
C GLU A 179 -19.32 2.63 0.25
N ASP A 180 -18.56 3.62 0.70
CA ASP A 180 -17.33 3.40 1.49
C ASP A 180 -17.58 2.53 2.72
N GLN A 181 -18.66 2.79 3.46
CA GLN A 181 -19.02 1.99 4.64
C GLN A 181 -19.28 0.53 4.27
N GLN A 182 -20.03 0.28 3.19
CA GLN A 182 -20.35 -1.09 2.75
C GLN A 182 -19.09 -1.82 2.28
N LEU A 183 -18.17 -1.11 1.62
CA LEU A 183 -16.90 -1.67 1.18
C LEU A 183 -16.01 -2.00 2.39
N PHE A 184 -15.97 -1.12 3.39
CA PHE A 184 -15.19 -1.33 4.61
C PHE A 184 -15.71 -2.52 5.42
N GLU A 185 -17.03 -2.73 5.49
CA GLU A 185 -17.60 -3.94 6.07
C GLU A 185 -17.13 -5.21 5.35
N LYS A 186 -16.94 -5.16 4.02
CA LYS A 186 -16.36 -6.30 3.29
C LYS A 186 -14.89 -6.50 3.64
N TYR A 187 -14.13 -5.43 3.83
CA TYR A 187 -12.73 -5.52 4.22
C TYR A 187 -12.57 -6.04 5.65
N ASP A 188 -13.42 -5.61 6.56
CA ASP A 188 -13.50 -6.14 7.92
C ASP A 188 -13.85 -7.63 7.91
N MET A 189 -14.82 -8.06 7.11
CA MET A 189 -15.10 -9.50 6.93
C MET A 189 -13.85 -10.27 6.48
N VAL A 190 -13.09 -9.76 5.50
CA VAL A 190 -11.85 -10.42 5.03
C VAL A 190 -10.79 -10.45 6.12
N TYR A 191 -10.71 -9.40 6.93
CA TYR A 191 -9.83 -9.34 8.09
C TYR A 191 -10.26 -10.34 9.18
N ASP A 192 -11.55 -10.50 9.44
CA ASP A 192 -12.07 -11.46 10.43
C ASP A 192 -11.82 -12.90 9.97
N ILE A 193 -11.97 -13.20 8.68
CA ILE A 193 -11.58 -14.48 8.09
C ILE A 193 -10.07 -14.73 8.28
N THR A 194 -9.26 -13.68 8.16
CA THR A 194 -7.80 -13.75 8.39
C THR A 194 -7.48 -14.10 9.83
N SER A 195 -8.14 -13.45 10.80
CA SER A 195 -8.01 -13.74 12.22
C SER A 195 -8.46 -15.17 12.55
N ALA A 196 -9.63 -15.58 12.07
CA ALA A 196 -10.15 -16.93 12.26
C ALA A 196 -9.19 -18.01 11.70
N TYR A 197 -8.58 -17.79 10.53
CA TYR A 197 -7.56 -18.70 10.01
C TYR A 197 -6.38 -18.86 10.98
N ILE A 198 -5.88 -17.74 11.53
CA ILE A 198 -4.71 -17.75 12.41
C ILE A 198 -5.02 -18.54 13.67
N ASP A 199 -6.18 -18.30 14.27
CA ASP A 199 -6.62 -18.98 15.48
C ASP A 199 -6.84 -20.48 15.24
N LEU A 200 -7.54 -20.84 14.16
CA LEU A 200 -7.77 -22.25 13.79
C LEU A 200 -6.46 -22.99 13.46
N TYR A 201 -5.52 -22.31 12.80
CA TYR A 201 -4.21 -22.88 12.49
C TYR A 201 -3.40 -23.13 13.75
N LYS A 202 -3.36 -22.15 14.67
CA LYS A 202 -2.70 -22.29 15.97
C LYS A 202 -3.34 -23.42 16.79
N GLN A 203 -4.67 -23.40 16.94
CA GLN A 203 -5.40 -24.43 17.68
C GLN A 203 -5.11 -25.83 17.12
N SER A 204 -5.14 -26.00 15.81
CA SER A 204 -4.97 -27.32 15.19
C SER A 204 -3.53 -27.82 15.22
N PHE A 205 -2.56 -26.97 14.92
CA PHE A 205 -1.19 -27.40 14.61
C PHE A 205 -0.14 -26.95 15.62
N THR A 206 -0.53 -26.15 16.61
CA THR A 206 0.32 -25.76 17.73
C THR A 206 -0.23 -26.34 19.03
N ASP A 207 -1.51 -26.14 19.30
CA ASP A 207 -2.09 -26.52 20.59
C ASP A 207 -2.50 -28.00 20.64
N GLN A 208 -2.97 -28.58 19.52
CA GLN A 208 -3.38 -29.99 19.43
C GLN A 208 -2.30 -30.93 18.87
N ASP A 209 -1.09 -30.44 18.63
CA ASP A 209 0.06 -31.18 18.06
C ASP A 209 -0.25 -32.01 16.79
N LYS A 210 -1.27 -31.62 16.01
CA LYS A 210 -1.45 -32.18 14.66
C LYS A 210 -0.35 -31.63 13.77
N LYS A 211 0.07 -32.39 12.77
CA LYS A 211 1.04 -31.93 11.78
C LYS A 211 0.34 -31.67 10.45
N PRO A 212 0.43 -30.45 9.88
CA PRO A 212 0.01 -30.24 8.51
C PRO A 212 0.81 -31.18 7.59
N THR A 213 0.18 -31.67 6.53
CA THR A 213 0.90 -32.48 5.54
C THR A 213 2.05 -31.69 4.92
N GLU A 214 3.07 -32.40 4.43
CA GLU A 214 4.25 -31.78 3.83
C GLU A 214 3.89 -30.83 2.67
N ALA A 215 2.88 -31.19 1.88
CA ALA A 215 2.35 -30.34 0.82
C ALA A 215 1.77 -29.01 1.34
N ARG A 216 1.06 -29.03 2.48
CA ARG A 216 0.49 -27.83 3.12
C ARG A 216 1.58 -26.91 3.67
N LEU A 217 2.69 -27.47 4.15
CA LEU A 217 3.86 -26.71 4.60
C LEU A 217 4.62 -26.09 3.43
N LYS A 218 4.98 -26.90 2.42
CA LYS A 218 5.75 -26.45 1.24
C LYS A 218 4.98 -25.46 0.36
N GLN A 219 3.67 -25.65 0.22
CA GLN A 219 2.80 -24.82 -0.63
C GLN A 219 1.88 -23.91 0.20
N LYS A 220 2.36 -23.39 1.34
CA LYS A 220 1.57 -22.60 2.31
C LYS A 220 0.64 -21.57 1.65
N LYS A 221 1.17 -20.73 0.76
CA LYS A 221 0.40 -19.68 0.06
C LYS A 221 -0.77 -20.26 -0.75
N LYS A 222 -0.55 -21.36 -1.47
CA LYS A 222 -1.60 -22.01 -2.29
C LYS A 222 -2.75 -22.51 -1.41
N TYR A 223 -2.44 -23.09 -0.25
CA TYR A 223 -3.48 -23.59 0.66
C TYR A 223 -4.21 -22.44 1.39
N GLN A 224 -3.51 -21.36 1.71
CA GLN A 224 -4.16 -20.13 2.19
C GLN A 224 -5.14 -19.56 1.16
N GLU A 225 -4.74 -19.50 -0.12
CA GLU A 225 -5.64 -19.08 -1.20
C GLU A 225 -6.83 -20.03 -1.37
N LYS A 226 -6.61 -21.35 -1.26
CA LYS A 226 -7.70 -22.34 -1.29
C LYS A 226 -8.70 -22.11 -0.15
N TYR A 227 -8.20 -21.85 1.06
CA TYR A 227 -9.03 -21.54 2.22
C TYR A 227 -9.91 -20.31 1.99
N PHE A 228 -9.34 -19.18 1.58
CA PHE A 228 -10.14 -17.98 1.29
C PHE A 228 -11.19 -18.21 0.20
N LYS A 229 -10.82 -18.91 -0.88
CA LYS A 229 -11.78 -19.25 -1.96
C LYS A 229 -12.93 -20.10 -1.45
N GLU A 230 -12.66 -21.07 -0.59
CA GLU A 230 -13.68 -21.91 0.01
C GLU A 230 -14.58 -21.11 0.96
N VAL A 231 -14.00 -20.26 1.83
CA VAL A 231 -14.78 -19.38 2.72
C VAL A 231 -15.71 -18.46 1.91
N PHE A 232 -15.21 -17.82 0.86
CA PHE A 232 -16.03 -16.96 0.00
C PHE A 232 -17.13 -17.74 -0.73
N LEU A 233 -16.83 -18.97 -1.17
CA LEU A 233 -17.82 -19.84 -1.80
C LEU A 233 -18.93 -20.20 -0.81
N LEU A 234 -18.57 -20.61 0.40
CA LEU A 234 -19.52 -20.98 1.45
C LEU A 234 -20.34 -19.78 1.92
N LYS A 235 -19.73 -18.61 2.16
CA LYS A 235 -20.45 -17.39 2.56
C LYS A 235 -21.46 -16.93 1.51
N ARG A 236 -21.16 -17.14 0.22
CA ARG A 236 -22.11 -16.85 -0.87
C ARG A 236 -23.31 -17.81 -0.88
N LYS A 237 -23.10 -19.08 -0.55
CA LYS A 237 -24.15 -20.12 -0.52
C LYS A 237 -25.00 -20.09 0.75
N SER A 238 -24.41 -19.67 1.87
CA SER A 238 -24.97 -19.75 3.21
C SER A 238 -24.92 -18.38 3.88
N LYS A 239 -25.70 -17.42 3.37
CA LYS A 239 -25.61 -16.01 3.81
C LYS A 239 -25.90 -15.83 5.29
N ASP A 240 -26.86 -16.59 5.83
CA ASP A 240 -27.36 -16.46 7.20
C ASP A 240 -26.50 -17.18 8.24
N TYR A 241 -25.50 -17.94 7.79
CA TYR A 241 -24.60 -18.64 8.70
C TYR A 241 -23.56 -17.68 9.27
N ASP A 242 -23.27 -17.90 10.55
CA ASP A 242 -22.21 -17.23 11.28
C ASP A 242 -20.86 -17.38 10.54
N LEU A 243 -20.07 -16.30 10.53
CA LEU A 243 -18.82 -16.25 9.78
C LEU A 243 -17.77 -17.22 10.34
N LEU A 244 -17.68 -17.34 11.67
CA LEU A 244 -16.72 -18.23 12.31
C LEU A 244 -17.06 -19.69 11.96
N PHE A 245 -18.34 -20.05 12.01
CA PHE A 245 -18.78 -21.39 11.57
C PHE A 245 -18.35 -21.68 10.12
N ILE A 246 -18.54 -20.73 9.20
CA ILE A 246 -18.11 -20.90 7.80
C ILE A 246 -16.58 -21.08 7.70
N CYS A 247 -15.82 -20.28 8.44
CA CYS A 247 -14.36 -20.36 8.51
C CYS A 247 -13.91 -21.74 9.01
N GLU A 248 -14.54 -22.28 10.04
CA GLU A 248 -14.24 -23.63 10.55
C GLU A 248 -14.49 -24.72 9.51
N GLN A 249 -15.62 -24.67 8.80
CA GLN A 249 -15.95 -25.67 7.77
C GLN A 249 -14.94 -25.63 6.62
N ALA A 250 -14.60 -24.42 6.14
CA ALA A 250 -13.56 -24.26 5.13
C ALA A 250 -12.20 -24.76 5.62
N PHE A 251 -11.83 -24.44 6.86
CA PHE A 251 -10.55 -24.87 7.44
C PHE A 251 -10.47 -26.39 7.52
N LYS A 252 -11.50 -27.05 8.07
CA LYS A 252 -11.60 -28.51 8.14
C LYS A 252 -11.39 -29.13 6.75
N LYS A 253 -12.12 -28.62 5.75
CA LYS A 253 -12.04 -29.12 4.37
C LYS A 253 -10.66 -28.99 3.73
N ILE A 254 -9.94 -27.89 3.98
CA ILE A 254 -8.66 -27.63 3.32
C ILE A 254 -7.46 -28.20 4.09
N TYR A 255 -7.54 -28.21 5.42
CA TYR A 255 -6.39 -28.48 6.31
C TYR A 255 -6.51 -29.75 7.14
N LEU A 256 -7.71 -30.30 7.36
CA LEU A 256 -7.95 -31.43 8.26
C LEU A 256 -8.55 -32.68 7.61
N ILE A 257 -8.92 -32.62 6.32
CA ILE A 257 -9.18 -33.83 5.52
C ILE A 257 -7.83 -34.43 5.12
N ASP A 258 -7.67 -35.75 5.20
CA ASP A 258 -6.46 -36.46 4.77
C ASP A 258 -6.21 -36.37 3.26
#